data_AF-H8IAY8-F1
#
_entry.id   AF-H8IAY8-F1
#
_cell.length_a   1.000
_cell.length_b   1.000
_cell.length_c   1.000
_cell.angle_alpha   90.00
_cell.angle_beta   90.00
_cell.angle_gamma   90.00
#
_symmetry.space_group_name_H-M   'P 1'
#
loop_
_entity.id
_entity.type
_entity.pdbx_description
1 polymer ?
#
loop_
_entity_poly.entity_id
_entity_poly.type
_entity_poly.pdbx_seq_one_letter_code
_entity_poly.pdbx_strand_id
1 'polypeptide(L)'
;MLDRPVIVDELDGMVLIGSVHSLREPAREIIKRMATLSPDYVCVELSAPLQPTKSFELEMARERYLDRFVCIDRPIEVTISRYMSGTRPIDFLKEAVVKYFYLPFNVASIIAFNNFPGLYKKLTGGRFFTFGWSEWDSRAYIFERDEYMAGRLASMLKSGELRGRCAVLVGRRHLPGMKCILEAFKSTNDIGSYYAGGRVYEVFSLAELEEPYTLSYEESSRNFVRNRLIEAVVRAIFLSSYVVVLFLLLAALILIATAGALILIKGKL
;
A
#
# COMPACT_ATOMS: atom_id res chain seq x y z
N MET A 1 15.62 -8.24 -14.79
CA MET A 1 15.29 -6.80 -14.86
C MET A 1 14.11 -6.51 -13.93
N LEU A 2 13.97 -5.27 -13.44
CA LEU A 2 12.77 -4.64 -12.83
C LEU A 2 12.86 -4.14 -11.37
N ASP A 3 13.95 -3.45 -11.01
CA ASP A 3 13.96 -2.49 -9.88
C ASP A 3 13.85 -1.02 -10.34
N ARG A 4 13.65 -0.78 -11.64
CA ARG A 4 13.56 0.57 -12.20
C ARG A 4 12.15 1.15 -12.05
N PRO A 5 12.02 2.48 -11.86
CA PRO A 5 10.74 3.14 -11.94
C PRO A 5 10.13 2.92 -13.33
N VAL A 6 8.80 2.90 -13.38
CA VAL A 6 8.07 2.91 -14.65
C VAL A 6 7.58 4.33 -14.86
N ILE A 7 7.88 4.90 -16.01
CA ILE A 7 7.52 6.28 -16.34
C ILE A 7 6.65 6.20 -17.59
N VAL A 8 5.46 6.77 -17.50
CA VAL A 8 4.52 6.88 -18.62
C VAL A 8 4.24 8.36 -18.84
N ASP A 9 4.76 8.87 -19.95
CA ASP A 9 4.57 10.25 -20.39
C ASP A 9 3.43 10.27 -21.39
N GLU A 10 2.18 10.61 -21.05
CA GLU A 10 1.14 10.65 -22.11
C GLU A 10 -0.26 11.22 -21.78
N LEU A 11 -0.46 12.01 -20.73
CA LEU A 11 -1.81 12.53 -20.45
C LEU A 11 -1.82 14.05 -20.30
N ASP A 12 -1.90 14.80 -21.40
CA ASP A 12 -2.20 16.25 -21.40
C ASP A 12 -1.39 17.11 -20.40
N GLY A 13 -0.06 16.94 -20.38
CA GLY A 13 0.83 17.63 -19.44
C GLY A 13 1.10 16.87 -18.14
N MET A 14 0.51 15.68 -17.98
CA MET A 14 0.72 14.78 -16.87
C MET A 14 1.72 13.66 -17.20
N VAL A 15 2.57 13.34 -16.24
CA VAL A 15 3.48 12.20 -16.26
C VAL A 15 3.15 11.28 -15.09
N LEU A 16 2.84 10.02 -15.39
CA LEU A 16 2.64 9.00 -14.37
C LEU A 16 3.98 8.31 -14.07
N ILE A 17 4.36 8.29 -12.79
CA ILE A 17 5.62 7.75 -12.29
C ILE A 17 5.31 6.68 -11.25
N GLY A 18 5.60 5.43 -11.62
CA GLY A 18 5.42 4.25 -10.78
C GLY A 18 6.71 3.88 -10.09
N SER A 19 6.73 4.01 -8.77
CA SER A 19 7.89 3.68 -7.94
C SER A 19 7.80 2.31 -7.28
N VAL A 20 8.96 1.71 -7.00
CA VAL A 20 9.07 0.41 -6.31
C VAL A 20 9.24 0.60 -4.79
N HIS A 21 9.24 1.83 -4.26
CA HIS A 21 9.31 2.13 -2.82
C HIS A 21 10.44 1.42 -2.07
N SER A 22 11.59 1.26 -2.69
CA SER A 22 12.59 0.32 -2.17
C SER A 22 14.04 0.74 -2.25
N LEU A 23 14.46 1.71 -3.09
CA LEU A 23 15.89 1.97 -3.32
C LEU A 23 16.19 3.45 -3.65
N ARG A 24 17.38 3.92 -3.21
CA ARG A 24 17.90 5.29 -3.49
C ARG A 24 18.15 5.57 -4.98
N GLU A 25 18.50 4.56 -5.77
CA GLU A 25 18.80 4.72 -7.20
C GLU A 25 17.54 5.06 -8.02
N PRO A 26 16.42 4.31 -7.89
CA PRO A 26 15.11 4.71 -8.43
C PRO A 26 14.67 6.11 -8.01
N ALA A 27 14.89 6.49 -6.75
CA ALA A 27 14.56 7.84 -6.27
C ALA A 27 15.28 8.94 -7.06
N ARG A 28 16.57 8.76 -7.35
CA ARG A 28 17.34 9.74 -8.15
C ARG A 28 16.78 9.88 -9.58
N GLU A 29 16.38 8.77 -10.19
CA GLU A 29 15.80 8.77 -11.53
C GLU A 29 14.45 9.49 -11.57
N ILE A 30 13.59 9.24 -10.57
CA ILE A 30 12.31 9.93 -10.37
C ILE A 30 12.53 11.44 -10.23
N ILE A 31 13.44 11.86 -9.36
CA ILE A 31 13.73 13.29 -9.13
C ILE A 31 14.30 13.96 -10.39
N LYS A 32 15.17 13.27 -11.14
CA LYS A 32 15.65 13.78 -12.43
C LYS A 32 14.49 13.97 -13.42
N ARG A 33 13.58 12.99 -13.53
CA ARG A 33 12.42 13.09 -14.41
C ARG A 33 11.52 14.25 -14.01
N MET A 34 11.21 14.39 -12.72
CA MET A 34 10.42 15.51 -12.19
C MET A 34 11.11 16.86 -12.42
N ALA A 35 12.44 16.94 -12.29
CA ALA A 35 13.18 18.16 -12.60
C ALA A 35 13.09 18.53 -14.09
N THR A 36 13.18 17.55 -14.99
CA THR A 36 13.00 17.78 -16.44
C THR A 36 11.57 18.20 -16.78
N LEU A 37 10.57 17.56 -16.18
CA LEU A 37 9.16 17.92 -16.38
C LEU A 37 8.84 19.31 -15.82
N SER A 38 9.48 19.69 -14.71
CA SER A 38 9.21 20.91 -13.95
C SER A 38 7.72 21.06 -13.63
N PRO A 39 7.13 20.11 -12.89
CA PRO A 39 5.69 20.07 -12.68
C PRO A 39 5.20 21.25 -11.83
N ASP A 40 4.01 21.72 -12.17
CA ASP A 40 3.24 22.67 -11.39
C ASP A 40 2.63 21.98 -10.16
N TYR A 41 2.34 20.67 -10.26
CA TYR A 41 1.81 19.85 -9.15
C TYR A 41 2.48 18.48 -9.06
N VAL A 42 2.68 18.00 -7.83
CA VAL A 42 3.16 16.64 -7.55
C VAL A 42 2.06 15.87 -6.83
N CYS A 43 1.34 15.01 -7.56
CA CYS A 43 0.28 14.18 -7.03
C CYS A 43 0.86 12.88 -6.44
N VAL A 44 0.47 12.48 -5.24
CA VAL A 44 1.04 11.32 -4.53
C VAL A 44 -0.02 10.40 -3.91
N GLU A 45 0.28 9.10 -3.84
CA GLU A 45 -0.57 8.05 -3.24
C GLU A 45 -0.64 8.06 -1.70
N LEU A 46 -0.61 9.24 -1.07
CA LEU A 46 -0.60 9.35 0.39
C LEU A 46 -1.96 9.75 0.92
N SER A 47 -2.39 9.13 2.02
CA SER A 47 -3.62 9.47 2.74
C SER A 47 -3.66 10.88 3.32
N ALA A 48 -2.48 11.47 3.58
CA ALA A 48 -2.33 12.87 3.95
C ALA A 48 -1.01 13.41 3.38
N PRO A 49 -1.01 14.64 2.83
CA PRO A 49 0.24 15.30 2.49
C PRO A 49 1.06 15.45 3.77
N LEU A 50 2.37 15.21 3.67
CA LEU A 50 3.36 15.39 4.74
C LEU A 50 3.45 14.30 5.82
N GLN A 51 2.63 13.25 5.78
CA GLN A 51 2.88 12.10 6.65
C GLN A 51 4.27 11.51 6.35
N PRO A 52 5.04 11.09 7.38
CA PRO A 52 6.35 10.49 7.16
C PRO A 52 6.20 9.19 6.37
N THR A 53 6.57 9.20 5.10
CA THR A 53 6.67 8.00 4.30
C THR A 53 8.09 7.48 4.44
N LYS A 54 8.30 6.23 4.84
CA LYS A 54 9.65 5.61 4.82
C LYS A 54 10.17 5.32 3.40
N SER A 55 9.63 6.03 2.41
CA SER A 55 9.90 5.88 0.99
C SER A 55 10.84 7.00 0.56
N PHE A 56 12.06 6.64 0.20
CA PHE A 56 13.13 7.60 -0.12
C PHE A 56 12.75 8.56 -1.25
N GLU A 57 12.10 8.07 -2.31
CA GLU A 57 11.68 8.92 -3.43
C GLU A 57 10.58 9.92 -3.06
N LEU A 58 9.66 9.52 -2.19
CA LEU A 58 8.58 10.39 -1.73
C LEU A 58 9.14 11.44 -0.77
N GLU A 59 10.07 11.06 0.12
CA GLU A 59 10.78 12.00 0.98
C GLU A 59 11.58 13.03 0.16
N MET A 60 12.36 12.59 -0.82
CA MET A 60 13.13 13.49 -1.69
C MET A 60 12.22 14.41 -2.53
N ALA A 61 11.12 13.88 -3.06
CA ALA A 61 10.16 14.68 -3.81
C ALA A 61 9.50 15.72 -2.88
N ARG A 62 9.15 15.32 -1.66
CA ARG A 62 8.53 16.18 -0.64
C ARG A 62 9.45 17.32 -0.24
N GLU A 63 10.72 17.04 0.03
CA GLU A 63 11.71 18.07 0.38
C GLU A 63 11.87 19.11 -0.73
N ARG A 64 11.79 18.68 -2.00
CA ARG A 64 12.06 19.54 -3.16
C ARG A 64 10.85 20.30 -3.68
N TYR A 65 9.65 19.74 -3.54
CA TYR A 65 8.42 20.27 -4.15
C TYR A 65 7.29 20.43 -3.11
N LEU A 66 7.65 20.66 -1.85
CA LEU A 66 6.71 20.72 -0.71
C LEU A 66 5.49 21.63 -0.96
N ASP A 67 5.72 22.74 -1.65
CA ASP A 67 4.76 23.81 -1.97
C ASP A 67 3.64 23.37 -2.94
N ARG A 68 3.83 22.26 -3.65
CA ARG A 68 2.94 21.81 -4.73
C ARG A 68 2.51 20.35 -4.61
N PHE A 69 2.61 19.78 -3.42
CA PHE A 69 2.21 18.40 -3.14
C PHE A 69 0.69 18.26 -3.04
N VAL A 70 0.13 17.31 -3.77
CA VAL A 70 -1.30 17.00 -3.78
C VAL A 70 -1.48 15.53 -3.45
N CYS A 71 -2.29 15.24 -2.44
CA CYS A 71 -2.67 13.88 -2.08
C CYS A 71 -3.86 13.47 -2.97
N ILE A 72 -3.72 12.33 -3.65
CA ILE A 72 -4.79 11.78 -4.50
C ILE A 72 -5.36 10.48 -3.95
N ASP A 73 -4.79 9.94 -2.88
CA ASP A 73 -5.31 8.76 -2.18
C ASP A 73 -6.29 9.15 -1.07
N ARG A 74 -7.10 8.19 -0.64
CA ARG A 74 -8.07 8.36 0.45
C ARG A 74 -7.41 8.14 1.82
N PRO A 75 -8.04 8.64 2.91
CA PRO A 75 -7.62 8.28 4.26
C PRO A 75 -7.61 6.75 4.47
N ILE A 76 -6.64 6.26 5.24
CA ILE A 76 -6.51 4.82 5.50
C ILE A 76 -7.74 4.28 6.24
N GLU A 77 -8.37 5.13 7.06
CA GLU A 77 -9.58 4.83 7.83
C GLU A 77 -10.77 4.52 6.92
N VAL A 78 -10.91 5.26 5.81
CA VAL A 78 -11.97 5.03 4.81
C VAL A 78 -11.78 3.66 4.18
N THR A 79 -10.54 3.35 3.80
CA THR A 79 -10.19 2.06 3.21
C THR A 79 -10.46 0.89 4.15
N ILE A 80 -10.03 1.01 5.41
CA ILE A 80 -10.25 -0.01 6.45
C ILE A 80 -11.74 -0.20 6.70
N SER A 81 -12.49 0.90 6.81
CA SER A 81 -13.93 0.87 7.06
C SER A 81 -14.69 0.16 5.94
N ARG A 82 -14.36 0.46 4.68
CA ARG A 82 -14.98 -0.17 3.51
C ARG A 82 -14.69 -1.67 3.46
N TYR A 83 -13.45 -2.07 3.70
CA TYR A 83 -13.10 -3.49 3.79
C TYR A 83 -13.83 -4.21 4.93
N MET A 84 -13.90 -3.62 6.12
CA MET A 84 -14.67 -4.18 7.25
C MET A 84 -16.18 -4.29 6.97
N SER A 85 -16.70 -3.43 6.11
CA SER A 85 -18.13 -3.37 5.81
C SER A 85 -18.53 -4.31 4.66
N GLY A 86 -17.72 -4.36 3.61
CA GLY A 86 -17.99 -5.15 2.40
C GLY A 86 -17.60 -6.63 2.51
N THR A 87 -16.68 -6.99 3.41
CA THR A 87 -16.19 -8.37 3.54
C THR A 87 -17.10 -9.19 4.44
N ARG A 88 -17.55 -10.35 3.98
CA ARG A 88 -18.34 -11.27 4.81
C ARG A 88 -17.54 -11.73 6.03
N PRO A 89 -18.16 -11.89 7.21
CA PRO A 89 -17.41 -12.19 8.44
C PRO A 89 -16.53 -13.44 8.40
N ILE A 90 -16.94 -14.49 7.69
CA ILE A 90 -16.16 -15.71 7.57
C ILE A 90 -14.90 -15.52 6.72
N ASP A 91 -14.97 -14.68 5.70
CA ASP A 91 -13.85 -14.38 4.80
C ASP A 91 -12.88 -13.43 5.52
N PHE A 92 -13.42 -12.39 6.17
CA PHE A 92 -12.65 -11.49 7.05
C PHE A 92 -11.91 -12.23 8.16
N LEU A 93 -12.53 -13.25 8.81
CA LEU A 93 -11.85 -14.05 9.83
C LEU A 93 -10.63 -14.78 9.27
N LYS A 94 -10.75 -15.42 8.11
CA LYS A 94 -9.63 -16.12 7.46
C LYS A 94 -8.51 -15.14 7.16
N GLU A 95 -8.85 -14.01 6.57
CA GLU A 95 -7.89 -12.96 6.19
C GLU A 95 -7.23 -12.31 7.41
N ALA A 96 -8.00 -12.02 8.46
CA ALA A 96 -7.47 -11.52 9.73
C ALA A 96 -6.49 -12.50 10.37
N VAL A 97 -6.82 -13.80 10.41
CA VAL A 97 -5.90 -14.81 10.94
C VAL A 97 -4.60 -14.84 10.15
N VAL A 98 -4.65 -14.81 8.81
CA VAL A 98 -3.46 -14.73 7.95
C VAL A 98 -2.68 -13.44 8.23
N LYS A 99 -3.34 -12.28 8.24
CA LYS A 99 -2.75 -10.97 8.55
C LYS A 99 -1.96 -10.99 9.84
N TYR A 100 -2.57 -11.44 10.94
CA TYR A 100 -1.93 -11.43 12.26
C TYR A 100 -0.91 -12.55 12.44
N PHE A 101 -1.05 -13.68 11.74
CA PHE A 101 -0.04 -14.72 11.70
C PHE A 101 1.26 -14.21 11.04
N TYR A 102 1.14 -13.46 9.94
CA TYR A 102 2.28 -12.96 9.19
C TYR A 102 2.82 -11.60 9.66
N LEU A 103 2.05 -10.86 10.47
CA LEU A 103 2.44 -9.55 10.99
C LEU A 103 3.88 -9.50 11.55
N PRO A 104 4.35 -10.49 12.32
CA PRO A 104 5.72 -10.47 12.84
C PRO A 104 6.78 -10.66 11.77
N PHE A 105 6.50 -11.48 10.73
CA PHE A 105 7.36 -11.62 9.57
C PHE A 105 7.42 -10.33 8.77
N ASN A 106 6.31 -9.58 8.68
CA ASN A 106 6.32 -8.23 8.09
C ASN A 106 7.18 -7.28 8.91
N VAL A 107 7.03 -7.25 10.23
CA VAL A 107 7.83 -6.37 11.10
C VAL A 107 9.32 -6.70 10.99
N ALA A 108 9.67 -7.99 11.07
CA ALA A 108 11.05 -8.44 10.88
C ALA A 108 11.58 -8.11 9.48
N SER A 109 10.76 -8.29 8.44
CA SER A 109 11.10 -7.94 7.06
C SER A 109 11.29 -6.44 6.88
N ILE A 110 10.45 -5.61 7.49
CA ILE A 110 10.57 -4.15 7.50
C ILE A 110 11.84 -3.72 8.23
N ILE A 111 12.15 -4.31 9.39
CA ILE A 111 13.37 -4.02 10.15
C ILE A 111 14.60 -4.43 9.34
N ALA A 112 14.59 -5.62 8.74
CA ALA A 112 15.68 -6.14 7.91
C ALA A 112 15.86 -5.29 6.64
N PHE A 113 14.76 -4.89 5.99
CA PHE A 113 14.78 -3.98 4.85
C PHE A 113 15.40 -2.62 5.21
N ASN A 114 15.00 -2.02 6.34
CA ASN A 114 15.47 -0.69 6.74
C ASN A 114 16.92 -0.68 7.24
N ASN A 115 17.33 -1.70 8.01
CA ASN A 115 18.67 -1.72 8.63
C ASN A 115 19.71 -2.46 7.78
N PHE A 116 19.27 -3.43 6.95
CA PHE A 116 20.15 -4.29 6.16
C PHE A 116 19.65 -4.46 4.70
N PRO A 117 19.45 -3.36 3.95
CA PRO A 117 18.79 -3.39 2.64
C PRO A 117 19.48 -4.30 1.61
N GLY A 118 20.82 -4.38 1.62
CA GLY A 118 21.56 -5.26 0.71
C GLY A 118 21.37 -6.75 1.00
N LEU A 119 21.35 -7.14 2.27
CA LEU A 119 21.11 -8.53 2.68
C LEU A 119 19.65 -8.92 2.41
N TYR A 120 18.71 -8.04 2.75
CA TYR A 120 17.29 -8.25 2.45
C TYR A 120 17.09 -8.47 0.94
N LYS A 121 17.62 -7.59 0.09
CA LYS A 121 17.54 -7.71 -1.37
C LYS A 121 18.11 -9.04 -1.88
N LYS A 122 19.24 -9.52 -1.32
CA LYS A 122 19.86 -10.80 -1.70
C LYS A 122 18.99 -12.00 -1.33
N LEU A 123 18.29 -11.95 -0.19
CA LEU A 123 17.47 -13.05 0.32
C LEU A 123 16.08 -13.09 -0.31
N THR A 124 15.46 -11.93 -0.53
CA THR A 124 14.07 -11.82 -1.02
C THR A 124 13.97 -11.48 -2.50
N GLY A 125 15.10 -11.24 -3.17
CA GLY A 125 15.13 -10.69 -4.53
C GLY A 125 14.56 -9.27 -4.61
N GLY A 126 14.61 -8.51 -3.51
CA GLY A 126 14.00 -7.18 -3.41
C GLY A 126 12.47 -7.19 -3.33
N ARG A 127 11.84 -8.37 -3.27
CA ARG A 127 10.40 -8.50 -3.18
C ARG A 127 9.95 -8.14 -1.78
N PHE A 128 9.19 -7.06 -1.67
CA PHE A 128 8.45 -6.76 -0.47
C PHE A 128 7.21 -7.64 -0.43
N PHE A 129 7.21 -8.61 0.48
CA PHE A 129 6.07 -9.46 0.71
C PHE A 129 5.13 -8.74 1.68
N THR A 130 3.98 -8.29 1.17
CA THR A 130 2.86 -7.86 2.00
C THR A 130 2.18 -9.11 2.54
N PHE A 131 2.84 -9.82 3.47
CA PHE A 131 2.29 -11.05 4.02
C PHE A 131 1.11 -10.68 4.94
N GLY A 132 -0.12 -10.88 4.50
CA GLY A 132 -1.28 -10.57 5.33
C GLY A 132 -2.53 -10.14 4.58
N TRP A 133 -2.47 -10.08 3.25
CA TRP A 133 -3.61 -9.95 2.37
C TRP A 133 -3.60 -11.16 1.45
N SER A 134 -4.76 -11.76 1.14
CA SER A 134 -4.78 -12.78 0.09
C SER A 134 -4.39 -12.14 -1.25
N GLU A 135 -3.98 -12.96 -2.23
CA GLU A 135 -3.67 -12.43 -3.57
C GLU A 135 -4.89 -11.74 -4.20
N TRP A 136 -6.09 -12.24 -3.91
CA TRP A 136 -7.36 -11.66 -4.37
C TRP A 136 -7.67 -10.33 -3.68
N ASP A 137 -7.46 -10.24 -2.37
CA ASP A 137 -7.70 -8.98 -1.63
C ASP A 137 -6.67 -7.93 -2.03
N SER A 138 -5.42 -8.34 -2.23
CA SER A 138 -4.37 -7.47 -2.72
C SER A 138 -4.74 -6.89 -4.09
N ARG A 139 -5.30 -7.70 -4.99
CA ARG A 139 -5.75 -7.25 -6.31
C ARG A 139 -6.97 -6.34 -6.20
N ALA A 140 -8.03 -6.75 -5.51
CA ALA A 140 -9.25 -5.96 -5.34
C ALA A 140 -8.96 -4.61 -4.68
N TYR A 141 -8.14 -4.60 -3.64
CA TYR A 141 -7.68 -3.40 -2.94
C TYR A 141 -6.88 -2.46 -3.85
N ILE A 142 -5.96 -3.00 -4.66
CA ILE A 142 -5.19 -2.21 -5.63
C ILE A 142 -6.13 -1.56 -6.64
N PHE A 143 -7.08 -2.32 -7.20
CA PHE A 143 -8.03 -1.78 -8.18
C PHE A 143 -8.92 -0.68 -7.60
N GLU A 144 -9.48 -0.89 -6.42
CA GLU A 144 -10.35 0.11 -5.79
C GLU A 144 -9.57 1.40 -5.45
N ARG A 145 -8.30 1.29 -5.05
CA ARG A 145 -7.44 2.45 -4.86
C ARG A 145 -7.06 3.11 -6.19
N ASP A 146 -6.81 2.34 -7.25
CA ASP A 146 -6.55 2.87 -8.59
C ASP A 146 -7.74 3.69 -9.08
N GLU A 147 -8.96 3.17 -8.92
CA GLU A 147 -10.21 3.85 -9.25
C GLU A 147 -10.39 5.14 -8.46
N TYR A 148 -10.19 5.09 -7.15
CA TYR A 148 -10.28 6.29 -6.31
C TYR A 148 -9.24 7.34 -6.70
N MET A 149 -7.96 6.97 -6.80
CA MET A 149 -6.88 7.90 -7.12
C MET A 149 -7.04 8.51 -8.51
N ALA A 150 -7.37 7.69 -9.51
CA ALA A 150 -7.60 8.16 -10.87
C ALA A 150 -8.84 9.05 -10.94
N GLY A 151 -9.92 8.67 -10.27
CA GLY A 151 -11.15 9.46 -10.23
C GLY A 151 -10.95 10.80 -9.54
N ARG A 152 -10.26 10.84 -8.40
CA ARG A 152 -9.96 12.08 -7.68
C ARG A 152 -9.13 13.02 -8.54
N LEU A 153 -8.10 12.49 -9.19
CA LEU A 153 -7.25 13.23 -10.12
C LEU A 153 -8.04 13.78 -11.31
N ALA A 154 -8.90 12.96 -11.94
CA ALA A 154 -9.77 13.37 -13.03
C ALA A 154 -10.76 14.49 -12.61
N SER A 155 -11.33 14.38 -11.41
CA SER A 155 -12.22 15.41 -10.84
C SER A 155 -11.49 16.75 -10.66
N MET A 156 -10.27 16.72 -10.09
CA MET A 156 -9.44 17.91 -9.91
C MET A 156 -9.01 18.56 -11.23
N LEU A 157 -8.76 17.76 -12.27
CA LEU A 157 -8.50 18.26 -13.61
C LEU A 157 -9.75 18.91 -14.21
N LYS A 158 -10.92 18.28 -14.07
CA LYS A 158 -12.20 18.78 -14.58
C LYS A 158 -12.65 20.08 -13.91
N SER A 159 -12.46 20.19 -12.60
CA SER A 159 -12.76 21.41 -11.83
C SER A 159 -11.77 22.54 -12.12
N GLY A 160 -10.62 22.22 -12.72
CA GLY A 160 -9.52 23.15 -12.94
C GLY A 160 -8.81 23.54 -11.65
N GLU A 161 -8.84 22.68 -10.62
CA GLU A 161 -8.00 22.80 -9.43
C GLU A 161 -6.53 22.53 -9.77
N LEU A 162 -6.30 21.56 -10.65
CA LEU A 162 -4.97 21.26 -11.21
C LEU A 162 -4.87 21.85 -12.62
N ARG A 163 -4.26 23.03 -12.74
CA ARG A 163 -3.98 23.69 -14.03
C ARG A 163 -2.50 23.68 -14.33
N GLY A 164 -2.08 22.83 -15.26
CA GLY A 164 -0.68 22.76 -15.71
C GLY A 164 -0.11 21.35 -15.64
N ARG A 165 1.22 21.27 -15.59
CA ARG A 165 1.95 20.00 -15.64
C ARG A 165 1.89 19.28 -14.30
N CYS A 166 1.52 18.01 -14.33
CA CYS A 166 1.38 17.18 -13.14
C CYS A 166 2.38 16.02 -13.17
N ALA A 167 3.13 15.81 -12.09
CA ALA A 167 3.84 14.56 -11.85
C ALA A 167 3.03 13.71 -10.88
N VAL A 168 2.57 12.54 -11.29
CA VAL A 168 1.81 11.62 -10.44
C VAL A 168 2.72 10.49 -9.97
N LEU A 169 3.12 10.52 -8.71
CA LEU A 169 4.03 9.56 -8.11
C LEU A 169 3.27 8.56 -7.23
N VAL A 170 3.14 7.33 -7.72
CA VAL A 170 2.41 6.23 -7.09
C VAL A 170 3.23 4.95 -7.05
N GLY A 171 2.79 3.95 -6.31
CA GLY A 171 3.36 2.63 -6.33
C GLY A 171 3.24 2.04 -7.72
N ARG A 172 4.30 1.39 -8.20
CA ARG A 172 4.41 0.85 -9.57
C ARG A 172 3.25 -0.06 -9.96
N ARG A 173 2.63 -0.73 -8.99
CA ARG A 173 1.48 -1.63 -9.21
C ARG A 173 0.20 -0.88 -9.59
N HIS A 174 0.07 0.39 -9.22
CA HIS A 174 -1.10 1.24 -9.46
C HIS A 174 -1.10 1.84 -10.88
N LEU A 175 0.08 1.96 -11.51
CA LEU A 175 0.20 2.62 -12.81
C LEU A 175 -0.71 2.07 -13.92
N PRO A 176 -0.79 0.73 -14.17
CA PRO A 176 -1.59 0.24 -15.28
C PRO A 176 -3.08 0.53 -15.10
N GLY A 177 -3.60 0.37 -13.87
CA GLY A 177 -4.99 0.65 -13.53
C GLY A 177 -5.31 2.14 -13.66
N MET A 178 -4.49 3.00 -13.03
CA MET A 178 -4.66 4.45 -13.13
C MET A 178 -4.59 4.95 -14.58
N LYS A 179 -3.64 4.47 -15.39
CA LYS A 179 -3.50 4.85 -16.80
C LYS A 179 -4.79 4.55 -17.56
N CYS A 180 -5.30 3.31 -17.45
CA CYS A 180 -6.49 2.88 -18.17
C CYS A 180 -7.71 3.75 -17.85
N ILE A 181 -7.91 4.09 -16.58
CA ILE A 181 -9.04 4.90 -16.12
C ILE A 181 -8.92 6.35 -16.60
N LEU A 182 -7.73 6.94 -16.54
CA LEU A 182 -7.49 8.31 -16.99
C LEU A 182 -7.62 8.46 -18.52
N GLU A 183 -7.19 7.47 -19.29
CA GLU A 183 -7.40 7.43 -20.75
C GLU A 183 -8.88 7.31 -21.12
N ALA A 184 -9.63 6.48 -20.38
CA ALA A 184 -11.07 6.38 -20.55
C ALA A 184 -11.77 7.71 -20.20
N PHE A 185 -11.42 8.30 -19.05
CA PHE A 185 -11.93 9.62 -18.65
C PHE A 185 -11.69 10.70 -19.69
N LYS A 186 -10.52 10.74 -20.34
CA LYS A 186 -10.24 11.68 -21.43
C LYS A 186 -11.21 11.53 -22.61
N SER A 187 -11.58 10.30 -22.92
CA SER A 187 -12.45 9.98 -24.06
C SER A 187 -13.92 10.23 -23.74
N THR A 188 -14.35 9.97 -22.51
CA THR A 188 -15.77 10.01 -22.11
C THR A 188 -16.16 11.22 -21.28
N ASN A 189 -15.18 11.97 -20.76
CA ASN A 189 -15.35 13.01 -19.73
C ASN A 189 -16.10 12.53 -18.48
N ASP A 190 -16.04 11.21 -18.26
CA ASP A 190 -16.74 10.49 -17.21
C ASP A 190 -15.81 9.47 -16.58
N ILE A 191 -15.85 9.39 -15.25
CA ILE A 191 -15.13 8.42 -14.44
C ILE A 191 -16.11 7.29 -14.14
N GLY A 192 -16.78 6.75 -15.16
CA GLY A 192 -17.52 5.49 -14.98
C GLY A 192 -16.52 4.42 -14.56
N SER A 193 -16.84 3.55 -13.59
CA SER A 193 -15.89 2.51 -13.14
C SER A 193 -15.38 1.67 -14.29
N TYR A 194 -14.13 1.92 -14.68
CA TYR A 194 -13.52 1.20 -15.79
C TYR A 194 -12.79 -0.06 -15.34
N TYR A 195 -12.65 -0.36 -14.04
CA TYR A 195 -11.92 -1.58 -13.67
C TYR A 195 -12.16 -2.11 -12.25
N ALA A 196 -13.39 -2.48 -11.91
CA ALA A 196 -13.68 -3.19 -10.66
C ALA A 196 -13.34 -4.69 -10.80
N GLY A 197 -12.05 -5.03 -10.76
CA GLY A 197 -11.57 -6.40 -10.46
C GLY A 197 -12.00 -7.51 -11.42
N GLY A 198 -12.30 -7.20 -12.69
CA GLY A 198 -12.78 -8.18 -13.68
C GLY A 198 -14.30 -8.36 -13.71
N ARG A 199 -15.07 -7.51 -13.02
CA ARG A 199 -16.52 -7.37 -13.23
C ARG A 199 -16.78 -6.12 -14.08
N VAL A 200 -16.98 -6.32 -15.38
CA VAL A 200 -17.16 -5.28 -16.41
C VAL A 200 -18.55 -4.60 -16.33
N TYR A 201 -19.28 -4.70 -15.21
CA TYR A 201 -20.73 -4.39 -15.19
C TYR A 201 -21.24 -3.53 -14.03
N GLU A 202 -20.39 -3.00 -13.15
CA GLU A 202 -20.85 -2.11 -12.08
C GLU A 202 -20.13 -0.76 -12.20
N VAL A 203 -20.90 0.26 -12.60
CA VAL A 203 -20.46 1.65 -12.69
C VAL A 203 -20.56 2.25 -11.28
N PHE A 204 -19.43 2.55 -10.64
CA PHE A 204 -19.38 3.36 -9.42
C PHE A 204 -19.03 4.79 -9.79
N SER A 205 -19.82 5.73 -9.30
CA SER A 205 -19.48 7.14 -9.26
C SER A 205 -18.38 7.41 -8.22
N LEU A 206 -17.64 8.52 -8.36
CA LEU A 206 -16.69 8.95 -7.32
C LEU A 206 -17.36 9.05 -5.94
N ALA A 207 -18.61 9.51 -5.91
CA ALA A 207 -19.45 9.56 -4.72
C ALA A 207 -19.73 8.16 -4.14
N GLU A 208 -19.96 7.12 -4.95
CA GLU A 208 -20.10 5.73 -4.47
C GLU A 208 -18.75 5.08 -4.10
N LEU A 209 -17.64 5.57 -4.65
CA LEU A 209 -16.32 5.20 -4.14
C LEU A 209 -16.05 5.83 -2.77
N GLU A 210 -16.67 6.98 -2.50
CA GLU A 210 -16.69 7.69 -1.21
C GLU A 210 -17.80 7.19 -0.27
N GLU A 211 -18.87 6.59 -0.79
CA GLU A 211 -20.05 6.07 -0.07
C GLU A 211 -20.29 4.57 -0.37
N PRO A 212 -20.03 3.66 0.59
CA PRO A 212 -19.58 2.28 0.30
C PRO A 212 -20.67 1.24 -0.06
N TYR A 213 -21.91 1.62 -0.38
CA TYR A 213 -23.02 0.66 -0.26
C TYR A 213 -23.45 0.00 -1.59
N THR A 214 -22.71 -1.03 -2.01
CA THR A 214 -23.24 -2.09 -2.90
C THR A 214 -24.07 -3.13 -2.16
N LEU A 215 -23.85 -3.25 -0.84
CA LEU A 215 -24.67 -4.01 0.10
C LEU A 215 -25.70 -3.09 0.73
N SER A 216 -26.82 -3.64 1.21
CA SER A 216 -27.76 -2.84 1.98
C SER A 216 -27.06 -2.25 3.22
N TYR A 217 -27.48 -1.05 3.62
CA TYR A 217 -26.93 -0.38 4.80
C TYR A 217 -26.95 -1.29 6.04
N GLU A 218 -28.02 -2.06 6.22
CA GLU A 218 -28.16 -3.01 7.33
C GLU A 218 -27.12 -4.14 7.28
N GLU A 219 -26.87 -4.70 6.09
CA GLU A 219 -25.89 -5.76 5.93
C GLU A 219 -24.46 -5.24 6.14
N SER A 220 -24.16 -4.08 5.57
CA SER A 220 -22.89 -3.38 5.74
C SER A 220 -22.59 -3.08 7.21
N SER A 221 -23.56 -2.50 7.93
CA SER A 221 -23.45 -2.18 9.34
C SER A 221 -23.22 -3.44 10.19
N ARG A 222 -23.96 -4.52 9.91
CA ARG A 222 -23.81 -5.80 10.61
C ARG A 222 -22.43 -6.44 10.36
N ASN A 223 -21.93 -6.39 9.13
CA ASN A 223 -20.60 -6.90 8.79
C ASN A 223 -19.52 -6.10 9.48
N PHE A 224 -19.62 -4.76 9.45
CA PHE A 224 -18.67 -3.87 10.11
C PHE A 224 -18.50 -4.20 11.60
N VAL A 225 -19.61 -4.33 12.34
CA VAL A 225 -19.57 -4.66 13.77
C VAL A 225 -18.95 -6.04 14.02
N ARG A 226 -19.35 -7.06 13.25
CA ARG A 226 -18.82 -8.43 13.38
C ARG A 226 -17.32 -8.50 13.07
N ASN A 227 -16.88 -7.80 12.02
CA ASN A 227 -15.49 -7.78 11.61
C ASN A 227 -14.62 -7.04 12.62
N ARG A 228 -15.11 -5.96 13.23
CA ARG A 228 -14.39 -5.32 14.36
C ARG A 228 -14.21 -6.26 15.56
N LEU A 229 -15.24 -7.03 15.90
CA LEU A 229 -15.16 -8.05 16.95
C LEU A 229 -14.14 -9.14 16.59
N ILE A 230 -14.19 -9.65 15.36
CA ILE A 230 -13.23 -10.63 14.86
C ILE A 230 -11.81 -10.08 14.91
N GLU A 231 -11.57 -8.86 14.42
CA GLU A 231 -10.24 -8.25 14.44
C GLU A 231 -9.73 -8.09 15.87
N ALA A 232 -10.58 -7.65 16.81
CA ALA A 232 -10.21 -7.52 18.21
C ALA A 232 -9.84 -8.88 18.83
N VAL A 233 -10.63 -9.93 18.58
CA VAL A 233 -10.39 -11.28 19.09
C VAL A 233 -9.12 -11.88 18.50
N VAL A 234 -8.98 -11.85 17.17
CA VAL A 234 -7.80 -12.39 16.48
C VAL A 234 -6.55 -11.64 16.92
N ARG A 235 -6.60 -10.30 16.99
CA ARG A 235 -5.47 -9.50 17.48
C ARG A 235 -5.13 -9.85 18.93
N ALA A 236 -6.11 -9.98 19.82
CA ALA A 236 -5.85 -10.28 21.23
C ALA A 236 -5.27 -11.68 21.42
N ILE A 237 -5.84 -12.70 20.78
CA ILE A 237 -5.42 -14.10 20.94
C ILE A 237 -4.09 -14.32 20.21
N PHE A 238 -4.03 -14.05 18.90
CA PHE A 238 -2.84 -14.37 18.11
C PHE A 238 -1.62 -13.55 18.52
N LEU A 239 -1.77 -12.25 18.80
CA LEU A 239 -0.61 -11.46 19.22
C LEU A 239 -0.08 -11.94 20.58
N SER A 240 -0.97 -12.28 21.53
CA SER A 240 -0.55 -12.77 22.84
C SER A 240 0.09 -14.15 22.74
N SER A 241 -0.54 -15.10 22.05
CA SER A 241 0.03 -16.43 21.82
C SER A 241 1.36 -16.35 21.06
N TYR A 242 1.47 -15.45 20.07
CA TYR A 242 2.69 -15.23 19.33
C TYR A 242 3.83 -14.70 20.21
N VAL A 243 3.58 -13.67 21.03
CA VAL A 243 4.59 -13.11 21.95
C VAL A 243 5.07 -14.18 22.92
N VAL A 244 4.17 -15.01 23.44
CA VAL A 244 4.53 -16.13 24.33
C VAL A 244 5.40 -17.16 23.60
N VAL A 245 5.02 -17.59 22.40
CA VAL A 245 5.81 -18.55 21.61
C VAL A 245 7.19 -17.99 21.28
N LEU A 246 7.29 -16.73 20.87
CA LEU A 246 8.55 -16.07 20.57
C LEU A 246 9.45 -15.98 21.81
N PHE A 247 8.87 -15.64 22.96
CA PHE A 247 9.58 -15.61 24.24
C PHE A 247 10.14 -17.01 24.60
N LEU A 248 9.34 -18.06 24.45
CA LEU A 248 9.76 -19.44 24.72
C LEU A 248 10.88 -19.88 23.78
N LEU A 249 10.81 -19.54 22.48
CA LEU A 249 11.86 -19.83 21.52
C LEU A 249 13.18 -19.11 21.84
N LEU A 250 13.11 -17.83 22.19
CA LEU A 250 14.29 -17.06 22.59
C LEU A 250 14.91 -17.62 23.89
N ALA A 251 14.09 -17.95 24.88
CA ALA A 251 14.55 -18.57 26.12
C ALA A 251 15.25 -19.92 25.84
N ALA A 252 14.67 -20.75 24.98
CA ALA A 252 15.27 -22.02 24.58
C ALA A 252 16.63 -21.84 23.88
N LEU A 253 16.73 -20.88 22.95
CA LEU A 253 18.00 -20.57 22.26
C LEU A 253 19.08 -20.11 23.23
N ILE A 254 18.73 -19.24 24.18
CA ILE A 254 19.66 -18.77 25.21
C ILE A 254 20.11 -19.92 26.10
N LEU A 255 19.21 -20.82 26.50
CA LEU A 255 19.55 -22.01 27.29
C LEU A 255 20.52 -22.93 26.54
N ILE A 256 20.27 -23.21 25.26
CA ILE A 256 21.15 -24.02 24.40
C ILE A 256 22.53 -23.36 24.28
N ALA A 257 22.58 -22.05 24.01
CA ALA A 257 23.84 -21.31 23.89
C ALA A 257 24.65 -21.32 25.20
N THR A 258 23.97 -21.14 26.34
CA THR A 258 24.59 -21.17 27.67
C THR A 258 25.14 -22.56 27.99
N ALA A 259 24.37 -23.62 27.71
CA ALA A 259 24.82 -24.99 27.88
C ALA A 259 26.05 -25.31 27.01
N GLY A 260 26.04 -24.89 25.75
CA GLY A 260 27.18 -25.05 24.84
C GLY A 260 28.44 -24.30 25.33
N ALA A 261 28.28 -23.07 25.81
CA ALA A 261 29.38 -22.29 26.38
C ALA A 261 29.97 -22.95 27.63
N LEU A 262 29.14 -23.50 28.52
CA LEU A 262 29.58 -24.21 29.72
C LEU A 262 30.36 -25.49 29.38
N ILE A 263 29.91 -26.25 28.37
CA ILE A 263 30.63 -27.45 27.89
C ILE A 263 32.00 -27.06 27.32
N LEU A 264 32.08 -25.98 26.54
CA LEU A 264 33.35 -25.47 25.98
C LEU A 264 34.33 -24.99 27.05
N ILE A 265 33.84 -24.36 28.12
CA ILE A 265 34.68 -23.93 29.25
C ILE A 265 35.19 -25.15 30.03
N LYS A 266 34.33 -26.14 30.29
CA LYS A 266 34.72 -27.38 30.98
C LYS A 266 35.72 -28.24 30.20
N GLY A 267 35.68 -28.20 28.87
CA GLY A 267 36.63 -28.93 28.01
C GLY A 267 37.99 -28.24 27.85
N LYS A 268 38.18 -27.04 28.40
CA LYS A 268 39.44 -26.27 28.39
C LYS A 268 40.12 -26.18 29.78
N LEU A 269 39.50 -26.72 30.82
CA LEU A 269 40.04 -26.92 32.16
C LEU A 269 40.46 -28.39 32.32
#